data_AF-A0A661V1Y8-F1
#
_entry.id   AF-A0A661V1Y8-F1
#
_cell.length_a   1.000
_cell.length_b   1.000
_cell.length_c   1.000
_cell.angle_alpha   90.00
_cell.angle_beta   90.00
_cell.angle_gamma   90.00
#
_symmetry.space_group_name_H-M   'P 1'
#
loop_
_entity.id
_entity.type
_entity.pdbx_description
1 polymer ?
#
loop_
_entity_poly.entity_id
_entity_poly.type
_entity_poly.pdbx_seq_one_letter_code
_entity_poly.pdbx_strand_id
1 'polypeptide(L)'
;MREREGSGIPDWAERERVSDLVWIWENLHVFWPTAQQGYKEFGRGAIVVDTTCHPAGKGNPFIYLPQGYVEETDDIDAQRMVREYDPTWEFVTVLLKLQYRVSVYRVRIPSQRSQK
;
A
#
# COMPACT_ATOMS: atom_id res chain seq x y z
N MET A 1 -38.21 -13.44 -8.49
CA MET A 1 -37.51 -12.23 -8.97
C MET A 1 -36.04 -12.44 -8.65
N ARG A 2 -35.20 -12.77 -9.64
CA ARG A 2 -33.75 -12.95 -9.41
C ARG A 2 -33.12 -11.57 -9.40
N GLU A 3 -32.68 -11.11 -8.24
CA GLU A 3 -31.86 -9.91 -8.13
C GLU A 3 -30.56 -10.15 -8.92
N ARG A 4 -30.24 -9.21 -9.80
CA ARG A 4 -28.98 -9.19 -10.54
C ARG A 4 -27.88 -8.93 -9.52
N GLU A 5 -27.00 -9.90 -9.30
CA GLU A 5 -25.72 -9.67 -8.62
C GLU A 5 -24.91 -8.67 -9.47
N GLY A 6 -24.96 -7.41 -9.07
CA GLY A 6 -24.17 -6.34 -9.66
C GLY A 6 -22.70 -6.60 -9.40
N SER A 7 -21.91 -6.60 -10.46
CA SER A 7 -20.44 -6.68 -10.50
C SER A 7 -19.75 -5.46 -9.90
N GLY A 8 -20.20 -4.99 -8.73
CA GLY A 8 -19.70 -3.81 -8.04
C GLY A 8 -18.92 -4.19 -6.79
N ILE A 9 -17.86 -3.43 -6.49
CA ILE A 9 -17.18 -3.47 -5.19
C ILE A 9 -18.26 -3.21 -4.11
N PRO A 10 -18.41 -4.05 -3.09
CA PRO A 10 -19.35 -3.80 -2.02
C PRO A 10 -19.10 -2.44 -1.34
N ASP A 11 -20.16 -1.74 -0.93
CA ASP A 11 -20.06 -0.42 -0.28
C ASP A 11 -19.07 -0.38 0.89
N TRP A 12 -18.99 -1.46 1.66
CA TRP A 12 -18.05 -1.55 2.79
C TRP A 12 -16.59 -1.51 2.32
N ALA A 13 -16.28 -2.14 1.19
CA ALA A 13 -14.93 -2.21 0.63
C ALA A 13 -14.54 -0.87 -0.01
N GLU A 14 -15.49 -0.17 -0.62
CA GLU A 14 -15.25 1.19 -1.14
C GLU A 14 -14.97 2.18 0.00
N ARG A 15 -15.75 2.13 1.09
CA ARG A 15 -15.50 2.99 2.27
C ARG A 15 -14.15 2.69 2.92
N GLU A 16 -13.80 1.40 3.03
CA GLU A 16 -12.50 0.99 3.54
C GLU A 16 -11.37 1.52 2.65
N ARG A 17 -11.51 1.40 1.33
CA ARG A 17 -10.56 1.95 0.35
C ARG A 17 -10.38 3.46 0.51
N VAL A 18 -11.47 4.21 0.65
CA VAL A 18 -11.39 5.67 0.85
C VAL A 18 -10.67 6.00 2.15
N SER A 19 -11.00 5.31 3.25
CA SER A 19 -10.34 5.50 4.55
C SER A 19 -8.84 5.20 4.48
N ASP A 20 -8.45 4.12 3.80
CA ASP A 20 -7.05 3.74 3.62
C ASP A 20 -6.28 4.82 2.85
N LEU A 21 -6.85 5.32 1.76
CA LEU A 21 -6.20 6.34 0.93
C LEU A 21 -6.02 7.66 1.68
N VAL A 22 -7.00 8.08 2.47
CA VAL A 22 -6.88 9.27 3.35
C VAL A 22 -5.76 9.06 4.35
N TRP A 23 -5.73 7.91 5.03
CA TRP A 23 -4.70 7.60 6.02
C TRP A 23 -3.29 7.53 5.41
N ILE A 24 -3.16 6.91 4.24
CA ILE A 24 -1.89 6.88 3.49
C ILE A 24 -1.44 8.29 3.14
N TRP A 25 -2.36 9.16 2.73
CA TRP A 25 -2.05 10.55 2.39
C TRP A 25 -1.57 11.35 3.60
N GLU A 26 -2.23 11.21 4.75
CA GLU A 26 -1.81 11.85 6.00
C GLU A 26 -0.40 11.40 6.44
N ASN A 27 -0.06 10.13 6.19
CA ASN A 27 1.23 9.54 6.55
C ASN A 27 2.28 9.61 5.42
N LEU A 28 1.98 10.32 4.31
CA LEU A 28 2.85 10.38 3.13
C LEU A 28 4.24 10.95 3.46
N HIS A 29 4.30 11.88 4.41
CA HIS A 29 5.52 12.50 4.88
C HIS A 29 6.50 11.50 5.55
N VAL A 30 6.00 10.36 6.03
CA VAL A 30 6.81 9.24 6.53
C VAL A 30 7.08 8.25 5.40
N PHE A 31 6.03 7.84 4.69
CA PHE A 31 6.14 6.76 3.70
C PHE A 31 7.01 7.10 2.51
N TRP A 32 6.92 8.32 1.98
CA TRP A 32 7.69 8.65 0.79
C TRP A 32 9.21 8.61 1.03
N PRO A 33 9.76 9.29 2.06
CA PRO A 33 11.18 9.16 2.39
C PRO A 33 11.60 7.71 2.68
N THR A 34 10.77 6.94 3.39
CA THR A 34 11.04 5.52 3.65
C THR A 34 11.11 4.71 2.36
N ALA A 35 10.15 4.90 1.44
CA ALA A 35 10.12 4.18 0.17
C ALA A 35 11.35 4.50 -0.68
N GLN A 36 11.77 5.77 -0.71
CA GLN A 36 12.97 6.18 -1.43
C GLN A 36 14.23 5.56 -0.82
N GLN A 37 14.36 5.59 0.50
CA GLN A 37 15.50 4.97 1.20
C GLN A 37 15.53 3.46 0.99
N GLY A 38 14.40 2.78 1.17
CA GLY A 38 14.27 1.35 0.94
C GLY A 38 14.60 0.95 -0.50
N TYR A 39 14.12 1.72 -1.48
CA TYR A 39 14.43 1.49 -2.88
C TYR A 39 15.93 1.64 -3.19
N LYS A 40 16.56 2.67 -2.61
CA LYS A 40 18.00 2.91 -2.78
C LYS A 40 18.85 1.75 -2.23
N GLU A 41 18.40 1.14 -1.15
CA GLU A 41 19.16 0.10 -0.43
C GLU A 41 18.88 -1.31 -0.97
N PHE A 42 17.63 -1.62 -1.32
CA PHE A 42 17.20 -2.99 -1.64
C PHE A 42 16.59 -3.15 -3.04
N GLY A 43 16.46 -2.07 -3.81
CA GLY A 43 15.72 -2.08 -5.07
C GLY A 43 14.20 -2.11 -4.83
N ARG A 44 13.43 -2.66 -5.76
CA ARG A 44 11.96 -2.67 -5.67
C ARG A 44 11.47 -3.34 -4.39
N GLY A 45 10.32 -2.90 -3.90
CA GLY A 45 9.70 -3.45 -2.69
C GLY A 45 8.41 -2.73 -2.32
N ALA A 46 7.89 -3.04 -1.14
CA ALA A 46 6.69 -2.43 -0.60
C ALA A 46 6.91 -2.00 0.86
N ILE A 47 6.26 -0.91 1.26
CA ILE A 47 6.11 -0.60 2.69
C ILE A 47 4.99 -1.49 3.23
N VAL A 48 5.30 -2.34 4.19
CA VAL A 48 4.30 -3.19 4.87
C VAL A 48 4.00 -2.56 6.22
N VAL A 49 2.74 -2.20 6.45
CA VAL A 49 2.26 -1.56 7.67
C VAL A 49 1.35 -2.51 8.42
N ASP A 50 1.62 -2.72 9.71
CA ASP A 50 0.69 -3.40 10.59
C ASP A 50 -0.33 -2.41 11.18
N THR A 51 -1.53 -2.39 10.61
CA THR A 51 -2.63 -1.54 11.10
C THR A 51 -3.39 -2.15 12.29
N THR A 52 -3.06 -3.38 12.67
CA THR A 52 -3.69 -4.08 13.79
C THR A 52 -3.02 -3.74 15.13
N CYS A 53 -1.76 -3.32 15.08
CA CYS A 53 -0.98 -2.97 16.25
C CYS A 53 -0.87 -1.44 16.40
N HIS A 54 -1.25 -0.93 17.57
CA HIS A 54 -1.10 0.48 17.94
C HIS A 54 -0.29 0.58 19.24
N PRO A 55 1.05 0.42 19.19
CA PRO A 55 1.89 0.63 20.36
C PRO A 55 1.71 2.07 20.86
N ALA A 56 1.51 2.20 22.17
CA ALA A 56 1.13 3.46 22.82
C ALA A 56 2.00 4.65 22.37
N GLY A 57 1.40 5.57 21.61
CA GLY A 57 2.00 6.83 21.17
C GLY A 57 3.05 6.73 20.06
N LYS A 58 3.25 5.56 19.42
CA LYS A 58 4.35 5.36 18.44
C LYS A 58 3.90 5.18 16.98
N GLY A 59 2.59 5.29 16.71
CA GLY A 59 2.03 5.02 15.38
C GLY A 59 2.04 3.53 15.05
N ASN A 60 1.69 3.21 13.80
CA ASN A 60 1.64 1.84 13.30
C ASN A 60 3.05 1.33 12.96
N PRO A 61 3.44 0.12 13.40
CA PRO A 61 4.68 -0.50 12.97
C PRO A 61 4.70 -0.67 11.44
N PHE A 62 5.85 -0.41 10.81
CA PHE A 62 6.03 -0.69 9.39
C PHE A 62 7.46 -1.12 9.09
N ILE A 63 7.62 -1.81 7.96
CA ILE A 63 8.92 -2.19 7.38
C ILE A 63 8.93 -1.91 5.89
N TYR A 64 10.12 -1.78 5.30
CA TYR A 64 10.30 -1.91 3.86
C TYR A 64 10.62 -3.37 3.53
N LEU A 65 9.76 -4.03 2.76
CA LEU A 65 9.93 -5.42 2.36
C LEU A 65 10.41 -5.47 0.89
N PRO A 66 11.64 -5.96 0.62
CA PRO A 66 12.17 -6.08 -0.73
C PRO A 66 11.31 -6.99 -1.63
N GLN A 67 11.37 -6.77 -2.95
CA GLN A 67 10.56 -7.47 -3.95
C GLN A 67 10.66 -8.98 -3.82
N GLY A 68 11.85 -9.54 -3.61
CA GLY A 68 12.04 -10.99 -3.48
C GLY A 68 11.15 -11.60 -2.39
N TYR A 69 11.00 -10.93 -1.24
CA TYR A 69 10.13 -11.39 -0.16
C TYR A 69 8.65 -11.14 -0.45
N VAL A 70 8.29 -10.07 -1.18
CA VAL A 70 6.91 -9.86 -1.62
C VAL A 70 6.47 -10.95 -2.60
N GLU A 71 7.39 -11.41 -3.46
CA GLU A 71 7.15 -12.49 -4.43
C GLU A 71 7.00 -13.88 -3.81
N GLU A 72 7.44 -14.06 -2.56
CA GLU A 72 7.20 -15.28 -1.78
C GLU A 72 5.80 -15.33 -1.15
N THR A 73 5.03 -14.24 -1.20
CA THR A 73 3.66 -14.19 -0.68
C THR A 73 2.63 -14.61 -1.74
N ASP A 74 1.44 -15.08 -1.32
CA ASP A 74 0.34 -15.40 -2.25
C ASP A 74 -0.44 -14.17 -2.75
N ASP A 75 0.01 -12.95 -2.45
CA ASP A 75 -0.67 -11.71 -2.84
C ASP A 75 -0.27 -11.28 -4.26
N ILE A 76 -1.00 -11.78 -5.25
CA ILE A 76 -0.77 -11.51 -6.68
C ILE A 76 -0.83 -10.01 -7.01
N ASP A 77 -1.66 -9.23 -6.32
CA ASP A 77 -1.75 -7.79 -6.56
C ASP A 77 -0.53 -7.05 -6.01
N ALA A 78 -0.03 -7.41 -4.82
CA ALA A 78 1.22 -6.91 -4.30
C ALA A 78 2.40 -7.24 -5.23
N GLN A 79 2.52 -8.49 -5.66
CA GLN A 79 3.56 -8.91 -6.59
C GLN A 79 3.55 -8.08 -7.88
N ARG A 80 2.37 -7.95 -8.51
CA ARG A 80 2.20 -7.18 -9.74
C ARG A 80 2.56 -5.71 -9.54
N MET A 81 2.06 -5.07 -8.47
CA MET A 81 2.31 -3.66 -8.22
C MET A 81 3.79 -3.36 -7.94
N VAL A 82 4.49 -4.23 -7.18
CA VAL A 82 5.92 -4.06 -6.86
C VAL A 82 6.80 -4.17 -8.12
N ARG A 83 6.45 -5.06 -9.05
CA ARG A 83 7.16 -5.21 -10.34
C ARG A 83 7.04 -3.97 -11.23
N GLU A 84 5.92 -3.25 -11.15
CA GLU A 84 5.54 -2.26 -12.16
C GLU A 84 5.69 -0.79 -11.73
N TYR A 85 5.74 -0.47 -10.43
CA TYR A 85 5.73 0.93 -9.99
C TYR A 85 6.95 1.71 -10.50
N ASP A 86 6.79 3.01 -10.75
CA ASP A 86 7.92 3.89 -11.05
C ASP A 86 8.50 4.46 -9.74
N PRO A 87 9.71 4.05 -9.30
CA PRO A 87 10.27 4.48 -8.01
C PRO A 87 10.60 5.98 -7.95
N THR A 88 10.55 6.70 -9.07
CA THR A 88 10.82 8.15 -9.08
C THR A 88 9.63 8.98 -8.59
N TRP A 89 8.40 8.46 -8.69
CA TRP A 89 7.17 9.17 -8.26
C TRP A 89 6.06 8.25 -7.75
N GLU A 90 6.30 6.95 -7.60
CA GLU A 90 5.38 5.96 -7.05
C GLU A 90 6.06 5.11 -5.97
N PHE A 91 5.25 4.56 -5.06
CA PHE A 91 5.64 3.48 -4.17
C PHE A 91 4.46 2.53 -3.92
N VAL A 92 4.74 1.34 -3.42
CA VAL A 92 3.70 0.37 -3.02
C VAL A 92 3.63 0.30 -1.51
N THR A 93 2.40 0.29 -0.97
CA THR A 93 2.13 0.03 0.45
C THR A 93 1.13 -1.11 0.60
N VAL A 94 1.38 -1.94 1.60
CA VAL A 94 0.58 -3.10 1.99
C VAL A 94 0.11 -2.86 3.42
N LEU A 95 -1.20 -2.79 3.62
CA LEU A 95 -1.81 -2.60 4.93
C LEU A 95 -2.30 -3.95 5.46
N LEU A 96 -1.67 -4.44 6.53
CA LEU A 96 -2.12 -5.64 7.25
C LEU A 96 -3.27 -5.25 8.16
N LYS A 97 -4.42 -5.89 7.99
CA LYS A 97 -5.66 -5.62 8.72
C LYS A 97 -6.08 -6.82 9.56
N LEU A 98 -7.05 -6.59 10.43
CA LEU A 98 -7.69 -7.65 11.21
C LEU A 98 -8.30 -8.71 10.29
N GLN A 99 -8.48 -9.92 10.84
CA GLN A 99 -9.09 -11.05 10.13
C GLN A 99 -8.34 -11.48 8.87
N TYR A 100 -7.01 -11.35 8.87
CA TYR A 100 -6.12 -11.73 7.75
C TYR A 100 -6.42 -11.00 6.44
N ARG A 101 -7.05 -9.82 6.51
CA ARG A 101 -7.27 -8.99 5.33
C ARG A 101 -6.03 -8.16 5.02
N VAL A 102 -5.82 -7.93 3.73
CA VAL A 102 -4.73 -7.12 3.21
C VAL A 102 -5.31 -6.13 2.20
N SER A 103 -4.88 -4.88 2.28
CA SER A 103 -5.10 -3.91 1.21
C SER A 103 -3.76 -3.49 0.61
N VAL A 104 -3.68 -3.49 -0.71
CA VAL A 104 -2.48 -3.10 -1.44
C VAL A 104 -2.76 -1.88 -2.30
N TYR A 105 -1.87 -0.90 -2.20
CA TYR A 105 -1.98 0.34 -2.96
C TYR A 105 -0.66 0.70 -3.64
N ARG A 106 -0.72 0.99 -4.95
CA ARG A 106 0.30 1.75 -5.65
C ARG A 106 -0.02 3.23 -5.54
N VAL A 107 0.77 3.94 -4.75
CA VAL A 107 0.57 5.34 -4.40
C VAL A 107 1.42 6.21 -5.30
N ARG A 108 0.81 7.28 -5.84
CA ARG A 108 1.48 8.26 -6.71
C ARG A 108 1.76 9.53 -5.92
N ILE A 109 2.96 10.08 -6.07
CA ILE A 109 3.39 11.33 -5.42
C ILE A 109 3.14 12.51 -6.38
N PRO A 110 2.12 13.36 -6.14
CA PRO A 110 1.74 14.40 -7.10
C PRO A 110 2.84 15.45 -7.34
N SER A 111 3.64 15.77 -6.33
CA SER A 111 4.71 16.78 -6.42
C SER A 111 5.91 16.34 -7.27
N GLN A 112 6.05 15.05 -7.57
CA GLN A 112 7.15 14.50 -8.38
C GLN A 112 6.78 14.35 -9.85
N ARG A 113 5.51 14.58 -10.21
CA ARG A 113 5.08 14.65 -11.61
C ARG A 113 5.36 16.05 -12.15
N SER A 114 6.62 16.33 -12.48
CA SER A 114 6.92 17.41 -13.41
C SER A 114 6.21 17.10 -14.73
N GLN A 115 5.36 18.04 -15.15
CA GLN A 115 4.62 18.03 -16.40
C GLN A 115 5.56 17.65 -17.56
N LYS A 116 5.24 16.55 -18.25
CA LYS A 116 5.62 16.40 -19.66
C LYS A 116 4.49 16.94 -20.50
#